data_AF-A0A7L2UW49-F1
#
_entry.id   AF-A0A7L2UW49-F1
#
_cell.length_a   1.000
_cell.length_b   1.000
_cell.length_c   1.000
_cell.angle_alpha   90.00
_cell.angle_beta   90.00
_cell.angle_gamma   90.00
#
_symmetry.space_group_name_H-M   'P 1'
#
loop_
_entity.id
_entity.type
_entity.pdbx_description
1 polymer ?
#
loop_
_entity_poly.entity_id
_entity_poly.type
_entity_poly.pdbx_seq_one_letter_code
_entity_poly.pdbx_strand_id
1 'polypeptide(L)'
;ALAELAAERERRLREAAGFFQFQAEAADAEAWLEDALRLASSPEPGRDEYSTRSLARQHREVQEEVRSHRPAIDALHEQARALPPAFADLPGAVGRLPALERRYQELAARAERRRQELQDALSLYTMRSEADACGLWVGEKEQWLHAMRVPDKLEDLEVVQQRFETLEPEMNNLASRVAAVNRIADQLLATDQRNQESIRATREQLNARWERFRASADQKKEALTSALNVQNYHLECDETAAWMREKTKVIESTQGLGNDLAGVMALQRKLSGMERDLEAIQGKVGDLRAEGEKLAAEHPEEAPAILARLSAIEAVRDELCRSLRRREESLGEASKLQGFLRDLAAFQAWLARTQTAVASEDVPATLAEAERLLSQHESIRKEIAHYGDDYRSTRAVGREVTRGQTDAQHVFLHQRLEALDTGWEELGRMWENRHQLLSQAFAFQLFLRDSKQVEGVLSTQEYALSHTEMPGTLPAAEASVKKHEDFMATMEANGERVQGLVATGRKLVAEGSLHADKVQETVDSVESRHRRNRDTAQELLGRLRDNWELQRFLQDGQEV
;
A
#
# COMPACT_ATOMS: atom_id res chain seq x y z
N ALA A 1 -125.74 36.82 31.00
CA ALA A 1 -125.72 38.06 31.82
C ALA A 1 -124.74 37.99 33.00
N LEU A 2 -125.10 37.42 34.17
CA LEU A 2 -124.19 37.41 35.35
C LEU A 2 -122.94 36.53 35.16
N ALA A 3 -123.07 35.36 34.53
CA ALA A 3 -121.95 34.48 34.24
C ALA A 3 -120.94 35.10 33.26
N GLU A 4 -121.42 35.87 32.27
CA GLU A 4 -120.57 36.56 31.29
C GLU A 4 -119.83 37.74 31.93
N LEU A 5 -120.50 38.51 32.80
CA LEU A 5 -119.85 39.59 33.56
C LEU A 5 -118.82 39.05 34.57
N ALA A 6 -119.09 37.89 35.18
CA ALA A 6 -118.14 37.21 36.06
C ALA A 6 -116.92 36.70 35.28
N ALA A 7 -117.12 36.08 34.11
CA ALA A 7 -116.04 35.62 33.23
C ALA A 7 -115.19 36.79 32.70
N GLU A 8 -115.82 37.91 32.34
CA GLU A 8 -115.12 39.13 31.91
C GLU A 8 -114.32 39.78 33.06
N ARG A 9 -114.88 39.81 34.28
CA ARG A 9 -114.15 40.28 35.47
C ARG A 9 -112.99 39.35 35.82
N GLU A 10 -113.18 38.04 35.74
CA GLU A 10 -112.14 37.04 35.97
C GLU A 10 -111.01 37.19 34.93
N ARG A 11 -111.35 37.39 33.65
CA ARG A 11 -110.40 37.68 32.59
C ARG A 11 -109.57 38.94 32.90
N ARG A 12 -110.23 40.07 33.22
CA ARG A 12 -109.52 41.32 33.58
C ARG A 12 -108.64 41.19 34.82
N LEU A 13 -109.06 40.40 35.81
CA LEU A 13 -108.25 40.13 37.00
C LEU A 13 -107.04 39.25 36.68
N ARG A 14 -107.17 38.24 35.83
CA ARG A 14 -106.04 37.42 35.37
C ARG A 14 -105.07 38.24 34.52
N GLU A 15 -105.59 39.08 33.63
CA GLU A 15 -104.80 40.00 32.80
C GLU A 15 -104.01 41.00 33.66
N ALA A 16 -104.66 41.60 34.68
CA ALA A 16 -104.00 42.48 35.63
C ALA A 16 -102.99 41.73 36.52
N ALA A 17 -103.31 40.50 36.95
CA ALA A 17 -102.40 39.67 37.73
C ALA A 17 -101.13 39.32 36.93
N GLY A 18 -101.26 38.99 35.64
CA GLY A 18 -100.12 38.77 34.74
C GLY A 18 -99.24 40.01 34.59
N PHE A 19 -99.84 41.20 34.47
CA PHE A 19 -99.08 42.46 34.45
C PHE A 19 -98.33 42.71 35.76
N PHE A 20 -98.97 42.57 36.92
CA PHE A 20 -98.29 42.79 38.21
C PHE A 20 -97.26 41.71 38.55
N GLN A 21 -97.48 40.47 38.13
CA GLN A 21 -96.48 39.40 38.23
C GLN A 21 -95.24 39.75 37.40
N PHE A 22 -95.42 40.16 36.14
CA PHE A 22 -94.33 40.68 35.31
C PHE A 22 -93.60 41.86 35.97
N GLN A 23 -94.32 42.81 36.58
CA GLN A 23 -93.69 43.94 37.27
C GLN A 23 -92.86 43.52 38.49
N ALA A 24 -93.30 42.51 39.24
CA ALA A 24 -92.59 41.97 40.39
C ALA A 24 -91.33 41.21 39.95
N GLU A 25 -91.47 40.28 39.01
CA GLU A 25 -90.35 39.49 38.49
C GLU A 25 -89.31 40.37 37.77
N ALA A 26 -89.73 41.43 37.08
CA ALA A 26 -88.83 42.43 36.52
C ALA A 26 -88.10 43.25 37.59
N ALA A 27 -88.74 43.53 38.74
CA ALA A 27 -88.09 44.22 39.87
C ALA A 27 -87.05 43.33 40.54
N ASP A 28 -87.37 42.04 40.72
CA ASP A 28 -86.45 41.05 41.27
C ASP A 28 -85.23 40.88 40.36
N ALA A 29 -85.44 40.82 39.04
CA ALA A 29 -84.37 40.76 38.06
C ALA A 29 -83.51 42.04 38.03
N GLU A 30 -84.11 43.23 38.18
CA GLU A 30 -83.37 44.50 38.31
C GLU A 30 -82.50 44.54 39.58
N ALA A 31 -83.04 44.11 40.72
CA ALA A 31 -82.31 44.06 41.98
C ALA A 31 -81.13 43.07 41.90
N TRP A 32 -81.37 41.88 41.32
CA TRP A 32 -80.30 40.92 41.07
C TRP A 32 -79.23 41.47 40.12
N LEU A 33 -79.62 42.14 39.03
CA LEU A 33 -78.68 42.74 38.09
C LEU A 33 -77.76 43.77 38.75
N GLU A 34 -78.28 44.57 39.69
CA GLU A 34 -77.49 45.55 40.43
C GLU A 34 -76.48 44.87 41.37
N ASP A 35 -76.89 43.80 42.06
CA ASP A 35 -76.00 43.03 42.93
C ASP A 35 -74.93 42.25 42.14
N ALA A 36 -75.32 41.59 41.05
CA ALA A 36 -74.39 40.88 40.18
C ALA A 36 -73.40 41.84 39.48
N LEU A 37 -73.84 43.04 39.10
CA LEU A 37 -72.97 44.07 38.55
C LEU A 37 -71.94 44.55 39.56
N ARG A 38 -72.31 44.68 40.84
CA ARG A 38 -71.36 45.01 41.91
C ARG A 38 -70.27 43.95 42.04
N LEU A 39 -70.62 42.67 42.00
CA LEU A 39 -69.67 41.55 42.07
C LEU A 39 -68.76 41.50 40.84
N ALA A 40 -69.33 41.65 39.63
CA ALA A 40 -68.58 41.63 38.38
C ALA A 40 -67.68 42.87 38.15
N SER A 41 -67.91 43.96 38.91
CA SER A 41 -67.20 45.23 38.77
C SER A 41 -65.95 45.37 39.64
N SER A 42 -65.58 44.34 40.41
CA SER A 42 -64.37 44.37 41.25
C SER A 42 -63.12 44.78 40.42
N PRO A 43 -62.36 45.82 40.84
CA PRO A 43 -61.26 46.35 40.05
C PRO A 43 -59.93 45.60 40.27
N GLU A 44 -59.79 44.77 41.31
CA GLU A 44 -58.49 44.25 41.75
C GLU A 44 -58.13 42.91 41.12
N PRO A 45 -57.18 42.81 40.17
CA PRO A 45 -56.85 41.53 39.51
C PRO A 45 -56.05 40.54 40.40
N GLY A 46 -55.85 40.81 41.69
CA GLY A 46 -54.95 40.03 42.56
C GLY A 46 -53.50 40.51 42.54
N ARG A 47 -52.72 40.13 43.56
CA ARG A 47 -51.35 40.63 43.80
C ARG A 47 -50.25 39.64 43.40
N ASP A 48 -50.62 38.39 43.20
CA ASP A 48 -49.74 37.28 42.85
C ASP A 48 -50.51 36.18 42.12
N GLU A 49 -49.81 35.17 41.61
CA GLU A 49 -50.42 34.07 40.86
C GLU A 49 -51.49 33.33 41.67
N TYR A 50 -51.28 33.15 42.98
CA TYR A 50 -52.19 32.41 43.85
C TYR A 50 -53.51 33.17 44.08
N SER A 51 -53.42 34.44 44.48
CA SER A 51 -54.55 35.32 44.72
C SER A 51 -55.34 35.58 43.45
N THR A 52 -54.68 35.82 42.31
CA THR A 52 -55.35 35.95 41.01
C THR A 52 -56.04 34.65 40.60
N ARG A 53 -55.43 33.48 40.86
CA ARG A 53 -56.05 32.18 40.57
C ARG A 53 -57.29 31.95 41.41
N SER A 54 -57.26 32.34 42.68
CA SER A 54 -58.42 32.29 43.57
C SER A 54 -59.55 33.20 43.07
N LEU A 55 -59.23 34.45 42.73
CA LEU A 55 -60.19 35.41 42.17
C LEU A 55 -60.77 34.95 40.82
N ALA A 56 -59.95 34.34 39.96
CA ALA A 56 -60.41 33.75 38.70
C ALA A 56 -61.38 32.59 38.93
N ARG A 57 -61.16 31.78 39.96
CA ARG A 57 -62.10 30.72 40.35
C ARG A 57 -63.42 31.29 40.86
N GLN A 58 -63.38 32.27 41.77
CA GLN A 58 -64.58 32.94 42.28
C GLN A 58 -65.36 33.63 41.16
N HIS A 59 -64.67 34.29 40.23
CA HIS A 59 -65.30 34.97 39.10
C HIS A 59 -65.97 34.00 38.12
N ARG A 60 -65.48 32.76 38.00
CA ARG A 60 -66.18 31.72 37.22
C ARG A 60 -67.57 31.43 37.78
N GLU A 61 -67.71 31.39 39.11
CA GLU A 61 -69.01 31.19 39.76
C GLU A 61 -69.97 32.35 39.42
N VAL A 62 -69.48 33.60 39.43
CA VAL A 62 -70.25 34.77 38.99
C VAL A 62 -70.64 34.68 37.51
N GLN A 63 -69.74 34.20 36.63
CA GLN A 63 -70.08 34.01 35.21
C GLN A 63 -71.14 32.92 35.00
N GLU A 64 -71.08 31.84 35.77
CA GLU A 64 -72.10 30.78 35.75
C GLU A 64 -73.45 31.31 36.25
N GLU A 65 -73.45 32.12 37.31
CA GLU A 65 -74.64 32.78 37.83
C GLU A 65 -75.26 33.75 36.80
N VAL A 66 -74.43 34.58 36.13
CA VAL A 66 -74.92 35.48 35.07
C VAL A 66 -75.57 34.68 33.94
N ARG A 67 -74.94 33.56 33.52
CA ARG A 67 -75.49 32.69 32.48
C ARG A 67 -76.77 31.98 32.91
N SER A 68 -76.87 31.56 34.17
CA SER A 68 -78.04 30.83 34.68
C SER A 68 -79.30 31.71 34.81
N HIS A 69 -79.15 33.04 34.87
CA HIS A 69 -80.26 33.99 34.91
C HIS A 69 -80.78 34.41 33.52
N ARG A 70 -80.10 34.04 32.43
CA ARG A 70 -80.60 34.32 31.07
C ARG A 70 -82.04 33.82 30.81
N PRO A 71 -82.41 32.57 31.18
CA PRO A 71 -83.76 32.08 30.98
C PRO A 71 -84.83 32.87 31.73
N ALA A 72 -84.51 33.47 32.89
CA ALA A 72 -85.43 34.34 33.61
C ALA A 72 -85.72 35.63 32.85
N ILE A 73 -84.69 36.22 32.20
CA ILE A 73 -84.86 37.38 31.32
C ILE A 73 -85.65 37.02 30.06
N ASP A 74 -85.41 35.84 29.48
CA ASP A 74 -86.17 35.35 28.33
C ASP A 74 -87.64 35.07 28.71
N ALA A 75 -87.91 34.55 29.90
CA ALA A 75 -89.26 34.36 30.42
C ALA A 75 -90.01 35.69 30.59
N LEU A 76 -89.33 36.75 31.07
CA LEU A 76 -89.91 38.10 31.13
C LEU A 76 -90.26 38.64 29.73
N HIS A 77 -89.46 38.33 28.70
CA HIS A 77 -89.80 38.69 27.32
C HIS A 77 -91.06 37.96 26.82
N GLU A 78 -91.20 36.66 27.12
CA GLU A 78 -92.39 35.89 26.77
C GLU A 78 -93.64 36.36 27.52
N GLN A 79 -93.51 36.68 28.82
CA GLN A 79 -94.60 37.25 29.61
C GLN A 79 -95.07 38.60 29.05
N ALA A 80 -94.14 39.49 28.68
CA ALA A 80 -94.51 40.78 28.10
C ALA A 80 -95.18 40.65 26.73
N ARG A 81 -94.78 39.68 25.91
CA ARG A 81 -95.47 39.36 24.63
C ARG A 81 -96.90 38.87 24.85
N ALA A 82 -97.15 38.19 25.96
CA ALA A 82 -98.46 37.67 26.33
C ALA A 82 -99.38 38.72 27.01
N LEU A 83 -98.89 39.94 27.28
CA LEU A 83 -99.70 41.00 27.91
C LEU A 83 -100.77 41.54 26.95
N PRO A 84 -102.00 41.81 27.43
CA PRO A 84 -103.02 42.46 26.63
C PRO A 84 -102.64 43.91 26.23
N PRO A 85 -103.18 44.44 25.11
CA PRO A 85 -102.87 45.79 24.63
C PRO A 85 -103.08 46.89 25.68
N ALA A 86 -104.09 46.74 26.53
CA ALA A 86 -104.41 47.69 27.60
C ALA A 86 -103.29 47.86 28.66
N PHE A 87 -102.43 46.85 28.81
CA PHE A 87 -101.29 46.85 29.74
C PHE A 87 -99.94 46.94 29.02
N ALA A 88 -99.88 46.56 27.73
CA ALA A 88 -98.68 46.57 26.91
C ALA A 88 -98.10 47.98 26.73
N ASP A 89 -98.96 48.99 26.57
CA ASP A 89 -98.56 50.40 26.33
C ASP A 89 -98.23 51.19 27.60
N LEU A 90 -98.35 50.57 28.78
CA LEU A 90 -98.03 51.23 30.04
C LEU A 90 -96.51 51.47 30.14
N PRO A 91 -96.05 52.61 30.70
CA PRO A 91 -94.63 52.90 30.88
C PRO A 91 -93.85 51.80 31.62
N GLY A 92 -94.52 51.08 32.52
CA GLY A 92 -93.94 49.94 33.24
C GLY A 92 -93.64 48.72 32.38
N ALA A 93 -94.25 48.58 31.19
CA ALA A 93 -94.05 47.46 30.26
C ALA A 93 -93.16 47.83 29.06
N VAL A 94 -93.41 48.97 28.40
CA VAL A 94 -92.75 49.34 27.12
C VAL A 94 -91.24 49.62 27.26
N GLY A 95 -90.82 50.30 28.34
CA GLY A 95 -89.42 50.74 28.50
C GLY A 95 -88.55 49.84 29.38
N ARG A 96 -89.19 49.00 30.19
CA ARG A 96 -88.51 48.25 31.26
C ARG A 96 -87.71 47.07 30.75
N LEU A 97 -88.27 46.27 29.83
CA LEU A 97 -87.59 45.13 29.21
C LEU A 97 -86.33 45.53 28.41
N PRO A 98 -86.38 46.52 27.51
CA PRO A 98 -85.17 46.98 26.81
C PRO A 98 -84.09 47.49 27.75
N ALA A 99 -84.47 48.16 28.86
CA ALA A 99 -83.52 48.63 29.86
C ALA A 99 -82.88 47.47 30.63
N LEU A 100 -83.66 46.45 30.99
CA LEU A 100 -83.21 45.24 31.65
C LEU A 100 -82.28 44.42 30.76
N GLU A 101 -82.63 44.24 29.48
CA GLU A 101 -81.80 43.55 28.49
C GLU A 101 -80.47 44.28 28.29
N ARG A 102 -80.49 45.61 28.19
CA ARG A 102 -79.27 46.42 28.13
C ARG A 102 -78.40 46.22 29.37
N ARG A 103 -78.97 46.29 30.58
CA ARG A 103 -78.25 46.07 31.84
C ARG A 103 -77.66 44.66 31.92
N TYR A 104 -78.39 43.65 31.47
CA TYR A 104 -77.90 42.26 31.40
C TYR A 104 -76.73 42.13 30.41
N GLN A 105 -76.82 42.75 29.23
CA GLN A 105 -75.72 42.75 28.24
C GLN A 105 -74.49 43.50 28.76
N GLU A 106 -74.68 44.63 29.43
CA GLU A 106 -73.61 45.37 30.12
C GLU A 106 -72.93 44.51 31.19
N LEU A 107 -73.71 43.82 32.03
CA LEU A 107 -73.21 42.88 33.04
C LEU A 107 -72.43 41.74 32.40
N ALA A 108 -72.98 41.08 31.38
CA ALA A 108 -72.33 39.98 30.68
C ALA A 108 -71.00 40.43 30.03
N ALA A 109 -70.99 41.59 29.38
CA ALA A 109 -69.78 42.18 28.81
C ALA A 109 -68.76 42.54 29.90
N ARG A 110 -69.20 43.09 31.04
CA ARG A 110 -68.34 43.44 32.17
C ARG A 110 -67.74 42.20 32.82
N ALA A 111 -68.53 41.15 33.00
CA ALA A 111 -68.10 39.86 33.52
C ALA A 111 -67.10 39.18 32.57
N GLU A 112 -67.32 39.22 31.26
CA GLU A 112 -66.38 38.66 30.29
C GLU A 112 -65.06 39.46 30.23
N ARG A 113 -65.13 40.79 30.25
CA ARG A 113 -63.95 41.64 30.37
C ARG A 113 -63.15 41.32 31.64
N ARG A 114 -63.84 41.16 32.78
CA ARG A 114 -63.19 40.81 34.05
C ARG A 114 -62.54 39.43 34.02
N ARG A 115 -63.17 38.45 33.36
CA ARG A 115 -62.58 37.12 33.12
C ARG A 115 -61.28 37.24 32.32
N GLN A 116 -61.30 38.05 31.26
CA GLN A 116 -60.12 38.30 30.44
C GLN A 116 -59.01 39.00 31.24
N GLU A 117 -59.33 40.05 32.00
CA GLU A 117 -58.39 40.76 32.88
C GLU A 117 -57.72 39.82 33.91
N LEU A 118 -58.49 38.90 34.51
CA LEU A 118 -57.96 37.90 35.44
C LEU A 118 -57.10 36.83 34.75
N GLN A 119 -57.46 36.43 33.54
CA GLN A 119 -56.67 35.49 32.73
C GLN A 119 -55.36 36.12 32.25
N ASP A 120 -55.39 37.37 31.81
CA ASP A 120 -54.21 38.13 31.41
C ASP A 120 -53.29 38.34 32.62
N ALA A 121 -53.84 38.66 33.81
CA ALA A 121 -53.05 38.76 35.04
C ALA A 121 -52.37 37.42 35.41
N LEU A 122 -53.08 36.28 35.30
CA LEU A 122 -52.49 34.96 35.52
C LEU A 122 -51.34 34.68 34.55
N SER A 123 -51.60 34.87 33.25
CA SER A 123 -50.60 34.67 32.20
C SER A 123 -49.37 35.58 32.42
N LEU A 124 -49.56 36.81 32.90
CA LEU A 124 -48.46 37.73 33.24
C LEU A 124 -47.61 37.23 34.41
N TYR A 125 -48.25 36.73 35.48
CA TYR A 125 -47.50 36.15 36.61
C TYR A 125 -46.75 34.88 36.19
N THR A 126 -47.38 33.98 35.44
CA THR A 126 -46.71 32.78 34.90
C THR A 126 -45.54 33.15 33.98
N MET A 127 -45.72 34.16 33.11
CA MET A 127 -44.65 34.63 32.24
C MET A 127 -43.44 35.12 33.03
N ARG A 128 -43.68 35.95 34.07
CA ARG A 128 -42.62 36.50 34.91
C ARG A 128 -41.90 35.42 35.71
N SER A 129 -42.64 34.52 36.36
CA SER A 129 -42.04 33.43 37.15
C SER A 129 -41.22 32.46 36.29
N GLU A 130 -41.69 32.11 35.09
CA GLU A 130 -40.92 31.29 34.15
C GLU A 130 -39.70 32.04 33.59
N ALA A 131 -39.81 33.34 33.32
CA ALA A 131 -38.67 34.16 32.90
C ALA A 131 -37.60 34.25 34.00
N ASP A 132 -38.00 34.44 35.25
CA ASP A 132 -37.10 34.46 36.42
C ASP A 132 -36.43 33.10 36.61
N ALA A 133 -37.18 32.00 36.52
CA ALA A 133 -36.64 30.64 36.63
C ALA A 133 -35.64 30.33 35.51
N CYS A 134 -35.92 30.77 34.27
CA CYS A 134 -34.95 30.67 33.18
C CYS A 134 -33.71 31.53 33.46
N GLY A 135 -33.89 32.76 33.95
CA GLY A 135 -32.80 33.66 34.29
C GLY A 135 -31.88 33.13 35.40
N LEU A 136 -32.44 32.45 36.41
CA LEU A 136 -31.65 31.80 37.46
C LEU A 136 -30.80 30.67 36.90
N TRP A 137 -31.38 29.78 36.10
CA TRP A 137 -30.64 28.69 35.45
C TRP A 137 -29.51 29.24 34.57
N VAL A 138 -29.78 30.28 33.77
CA VAL A 138 -28.74 30.92 32.94
C VAL A 138 -27.62 31.46 33.83
N GLY A 139 -27.95 32.12 34.96
CA GLY A 139 -26.95 32.64 35.89
C GLY A 139 -26.05 31.57 36.51
N GLU A 140 -26.62 30.44 36.92
CA GLU A 140 -25.86 29.31 37.45
C GLU A 140 -24.92 28.73 36.39
N LYS A 141 -25.42 28.54 35.16
CA LYS A 141 -24.62 27.99 34.07
C LYS A 141 -23.58 28.95 33.51
N GLU A 142 -23.85 30.26 33.50
CA GLU A 142 -22.86 31.31 33.20
C GLU A 142 -21.67 31.20 34.15
N GLN A 143 -21.91 31.08 35.46
CA GLN A 143 -20.84 30.93 36.45
C GLN A 143 -20.06 29.62 36.26
N TRP A 144 -20.76 28.52 36.01
CA TRP A 144 -20.13 27.23 35.73
C TRP A 144 -19.24 27.29 34.48
N LEU A 145 -19.71 27.93 33.42
CA LEU A 145 -18.99 28.09 32.17
C LEU A 145 -17.75 28.99 32.33
N HIS A 146 -17.86 30.07 33.09
CA HIS A 146 -16.73 30.94 33.44
C HIS A 146 -15.68 30.23 34.31
N ALA A 147 -16.09 29.37 35.23
CA ALA A 147 -15.19 28.60 36.07
C ALA A 147 -14.50 27.45 35.31
N MET A 148 -15.07 27.00 34.19
CA MET A 148 -14.48 25.95 33.37
C MET A 148 -13.22 26.47 32.67
N ARG A 149 -12.07 25.84 32.94
CA ARG A 149 -10.81 26.10 32.24
C ARG A 149 -10.63 25.09 31.12
N VAL A 150 -10.01 25.52 30.01
CA VAL A 150 -9.55 24.59 28.95
C VAL A 150 -8.22 24.01 29.44
N PRO A 151 -8.10 22.70 29.68
CA PRO A 151 -6.86 22.08 30.10
C PRO A 151 -5.88 21.94 28.93
N ASP A 152 -4.57 21.90 29.25
CA ASP A 152 -3.51 21.69 28.25
C ASP A 152 -3.25 20.20 27.97
N LYS A 153 -3.66 19.31 28.88
CA LYS A 153 -3.45 17.85 28.76
C LYS A 153 -4.64 17.19 28.08
N LEU A 154 -4.36 16.28 27.14
CA LEU A 154 -5.38 15.55 26.39
C LEU A 154 -6.37 14.82 27.30
N GLU A 155 -5.89 14.04 28.28
CA GLU A 155 -6.73 13.29 29.23
C GLU A 155 -7.70 14.20 30.00
N ASP A 156 -7.21 15.34 30.49
CA ASP A 156 -8.02 16.31 31.23
C ASP A 156 -9.01 17.03 30.30
N LEU A 157 -8.60 17.31 29.07
CA LEU A 157 -9.39 17.99 28.06
C LEU A 157 -10.58 17.14 27.61
N GLU A 158 -10.37 15.84 27.36
CA GLU A 158 -11.45 14.88 27.05
C GLU A 158 -12.48 14.82 28.18
N VAL A 159 -12.04 14.80 29.44
CA VAL A 159 -12.93 14.82 30.61
C VAL A 159 -13.75 16.12 30.66
N VAL A 160 -13.11 17.27 30.43
CA VAL A 160 -13.81 18.56 30.39
C VAL A 160 -14.79 18.64 29.22
N GLN A 161 -14.46 18.09 28.07
CA GLN A 161 -15.34 18.05 26.90
C GLN A 161 -16.57 17.18 27.15
N GLN A 162 -16.40 15.96 27.68
CA GLN A 162 -17.52 15.10 28.07
C GLN A 162 -18.44 15.78 29.10
N ARG A 163 -17.85 16.51 30.06
CA ARG A 163 -18.62 17.31 31.02
C ARG A 163 -19.32 18.50 30.36
N PHE A 164 -18.75 19.08 29.30
CA PHE A 164 -19.38 20.14 28.53
C PHE A 164 -20.57 19.64 27.70
N GLU A 165 -20.48 18.44 27.13
CA GLU A 165 -21.57 17.82 26.34
C GLU A 165 -22.86 17.64 27.14
N THR A 166 -22.80 17.51 28.47
CA THR A 166 -24.01 17.47 29.30
C THR A 166 -24.80 18.77 29.29
N LEU A 167 -24.20 19.90 28.88
CA LEU A 167 -24.86 21.19 28.79
C LEU A 167 -25.86 21.25 27.62
N GLU A 168 -25.58 20.56 26.52
CA GLU A 168 -26.41 20.60 25.31
C GLU A 168 -27.87 20.17 25.52
N PRO A 169 -28.19 19.03 26.16
CA PRO A 169 -29.58 18.67 26.44
C PRO A 169 -30.26 19.66 27.40
N GLU A 170 -29.53 20.23 28.36
CA GLU A 170 -30.07 21.24 29.26
C GLU A 170 -30.38 22.56 28.52
N MET A 171 -29.52 22.97 27.60
CA MET A 171 -29.74 24.14 26.72
C MET A 171 -30.96 23.96 25.83
N ASN A 172 -31.16 22.78 25.27
CA ASN A 172 -32.33 22.46 24.46
C ASN A 172 -33.63 22.54 25.27
N ASN A 173 -33.61 22.07 26.52
CA ASN A 173 -34.73 22.24 27.44
C ASN A 173 -35.01 23.73 27.69
N LEU A 174 -33.99 24.51 28.04
CA LEU A 174 -34.18 25.94 28.30
C LEU A 174 -34.70 26.69 27.07
N ALA A 175 -34.20 26.38 25.87
CA ALA A 175 -34.67 26.98 24.62
C ALA A 175 -36.18 26.79 24.45
N SER A 176 -36.70 25.60 24.78
CA SER A 176 -38.14 25.30 24.73
C SER A 176 -38.95 26.15 25.73
N ARG A 177 -38.40 26.41 26.92
CA ARG A 177 -39.02 27.24 27.96
C ARG A 177 -39.00 28.72 27.59
N VAL A 178 -37.88 29.23 27.08
CA VAL A 178 -37.77 30.61 26.55
C VAL A 178 -38.78 30.83 25.42
N ALA A 179 -38.94 29.86 24.51
CA ALA A 179 -39.95 29.91 23.46
C ALA A 179 -41.39 29.89 24.02
N ALA A 180 -41.65 29.18 25.12
CA ALA A 180 -42.95 29.23 25.81
C ALA A 180 -43.23 30.60 26.43
N VAL A 181 -42.24 31.21 27.10
CA VAL A 181 -42.34 32.58 27.64
C VAL A 181 -42.63 33.59 26.53
N ASN A 182 -41.93 33.49 25.39
CA ASN A 182 -42.15 34.35 24.23
C ASN A 182 -43.58 34.23 23.69
N ARG A 183 -44.13 33.00 23.58
CA ARG A 183 -45.52 32.78 23.15
C ARG A 183 -46.54 33.40 24.11
N ILE A 184 -46.32 33.29 25.43
CA ILE A 184 -47.21 33.90 26.43
C ILE A 184 -47.12 35.43 26.32
N ALA A 185 -45.92 35.98 26.15
CA ALA A 185 -45.72 37.41 25.96
C ALA A 185 -46.47 37.94 24.72
N ASP A 186 -46.38 37.24 23.59
CA ASP A 186 -47.07 37.64 22.36
C ASP A 186 -48.60 37.64 22.51
N GLN A 187 -49.16 36.67 23.24
CA GLN A 187 -50.59 36.63 23.58
C GLN A 187 -50.99 37.82 24.47
N LEU A 188 -50.21 38.08 25.53
CA LEU A 188 -50.47 39.21 26.43
C LEU A 188 -50.34 40.57 25.74
N LEU A 189 -49.43 40.70 24.77
CA LEU A 189 -49.29 41.93 23.98
C LEU A 189 -50.51 42.19 23.09
N ALA A 190 -51.34 41.18 22.80
CA ALA A 190 -52.60 41.35 22.08
C ALA A 190 -53.78 41.72 22.99
N THR A 191 -53.78 41.29 24.26
CA THR A 191 -54.94 41.39 25.16
C THR A 191 -54.78 42.44 26.28
N ASP A 192 -53.59 42.59 26.86
CA ASP A 192 -53.31 43.47 28.00
C ASP A 192 -52.68 44.80 27.57
N GLN A 193 -53.49 45.85 27.45
CA GLN A 193 -52.98 47.19 27.09
C GLN A 193 -52.21 47.89 28.22
N ARG A 194 -52.38 47.49 29.48
CA ARG A 194 -51.83 48.20 30.64
C ARG A 194 -50.37 47.81 30.90
N ASN A 195 -50.01 46.54 30.68
CA ASN A 195 -48.70 46.01 31.04
C ASN A 195 -47.74 45.84 29.86
N GLN A 196 -48.07 46.38 28.68
CA GLN A 196 -47.32 46.24 27.42
C GLN A 196 -45.81 46.46 27.57
N GLU A 197 -45.41 47.58 28.19
CA GLU A 197 -44.00 47.93 28.37
C GLU A 197 -43.27 46.91 29.25
N SER A 198 -43.88 46.51 30.37
CA SER A 198 -43.30 45.52 31.26
C SER A 198 -43.17 44.15 30.60
N ILE A 199 -44.18 43.73 29.82
CA ILE A 199 -44.15 42.46 29.08
C ILE A 199 -43.00 42.47 28.07
N ARG A 200 -42.87 43.56 27.28
CA ARG A 200 -41.76 43.72 26.33
C ARG A 200 -40.41 43.69 27.04
N ALA A 201 -40.26 44.44 28.12
CA ALA A 201 -39.02 44.51 28.89
C ALA A 201 -38.60 43.14 29.44
N THR A 202 -39.50 42.38 30.06
CA THR A 202 -39.20 41.03 30.57
C THR A 202 -38.80 40.08 29.44
N ARG A 203 -39.54 40.10 28.31
CA ARG A 203 -39.26 39.28 27.13
C ARG A 203 -37.88 39.60 26.54
N GLU A 204 -37.59 40.89 26.33
CA GLU A 204 -36.33 41.38 25.76
C GLU A 204 -35.15 41.05 26.67
N GLN A 205 -35.29 41.25 27.99
CA GLN A 205 -34.26 40.92 28.96
C GLN A 205 -33.93 39.42 28.96
N LEU A 206 -34.94 38.55 28.96
CA LEU A 206 -34.74 37.10 28.91
C LEU A 206 -34.03 36.67 27.62
N ASN A 207 -34.54 37.11 26.47
CA ASN A 207 -33.95 36.75 25.18
C ASN A 207 -32.52 37.29 25.04
N ALA A 208 -32.26 38.54 25.44
CA ALA A 208 -30.91 39.11 25.40
C ALA A 208 -29.93 38.38 26.32
N ARG A 209 -30.39 37.87 27.47
CA ARG A 209 -29.56 37.04 28.35
C ARG A 209 -29.32 35.65 27.76
N TRP A 210 -30.35 35.02 27.20
CA TRP A 210 -30.25 33.71 26.56
C TRP A 210 -29.31 33.71 25.35
N GLU A 211 -29.38 34.73 24.48
CA GLU A 211 -28.48 34.88 23.34
C GLU A 211 -27.02 35.09 23.78
N ARG A 212 -26.78 35.91 24.81
CA ARG A 212 -25.44 36.10 25.37
C ARG A 212 -24.86 34.80 25.94
N PHE A 213 -25.67 34.04 26.67
CA PHE A 213 -25.24 32.75 27.20
C PHE A 213 -24.93 31.75 26.08
N ARG A 214 -25.79 31.66 25.05
CA ARG A 214 -25.56 30.78 23.90
C ARG A 214 -24.24 31.12 23.21
N ALA A 215 -23.99 32.39 22.93
CA ALA A 215 -22.73 32.84 22.35
C ALA A 215 -21.51 32.47 23.22
N SER A 216 -21.62 32.60 24.55
CA SER A 216 -20.55 32.18 25.46
C SER A 216 -20.33 30.67 25.46
N ALA A 217 -21.40 29.88 25.40
CA ALA A 217 -21.31 28.41 25.32
C ALA A 217 -20.69 27.96 24.00
N ASP A 218 -21.07 28.57 22.88
CA ASP A 218 -20.51 28.31 21.56
C ASP A 218 -19.01 28.65 21.53
N GLN A 219 -18.62 29.83 22.02
CA GLN A 219 -17.20 30.19 22.15
C GLN A 219 -16.40 29.19 22.99
N LYS A 220 -16.99 28.68 24.07
CA LYS A 220 -16.33 27.67 24.90
C LYS A 220 -16.20 26.33 24.20
N LYS A 221 -17.23 25.91 23.46
CA LYS A 221 -17.22 24.69 22.64
C LYS A 221 -16.15 24.76 21.56
N GLU A 222 -16.05 25.89 20.87
CA GLU A 222 -15.01 26.15 19.87
C GLU A 222 -13.61 26.07 20.48
N ALA A 223 -13.39 26.71 21.63
CA ALA A 223 -12.09 26.67 22.33
C ALA A 223 -11.70 25.26 22.78
N LEU A 224 -12.65 24.47 23.31
CA LEU A 224 -12.40 23.06 23.69
C LEU A 224 -12.08 22.20 22.47
N THR A 225 -12.83 22.36 21.38
CA THR A 225 -12.64 21.59 20.14
C THR A 225 -11.30 21.94 19.49
N SER A 226 -10.95 23.22 19.44
CA SER A 226 -9.67 23.69 18.93
C SER A 226 -8.49 23.13 19.73
N ALA A 227 -8.53 23.22 21.06
CA ALA A 227 -7.49 22.64 21.91
C ALA A 227 -7.36 21.12 21.70
N LEU A 228 -8.48 20.43 21.50
CA LEU A 228 -8.48 18.97 21.30
C LEU A 228 -7.80 18.61 19.98
N ASN A 229 -8.10 19.34 18.91
CA ASN A 229 -7.47 19.13 17.61
C ASN A 229 -5.94 19.31 17.70
N VAL A 230 -5.46 20.33 18.41
CA VAL A 230 -4.02 20.54 18.62
C VAL A 230 -3.38 19.40 19.42
N GLN A 231 -4.04 18.93 20.50
CA GLN A 231 -3.51 17.81 21.30
C GLN A 231 -3.53 16.48 20.55
N ASN A 232 -4.58 16.20 19.76
CA ASN A 232 -4.63 15.02 18.91
C ASN A 232 -3.53 15.05 17.85
N TYR A 233 -3.34 16.20 17.19
CA TYR A 233 -2.22 16.40 16.26
C TYR A 233 -0.87 16.11 16.93
N HIS A 234 -0.67 16.59 18.16
CA HIS A 234 0.54 16.31 18.93
C HIS A 234 0.75 14.83 19.20
N LEU A 235 -0.30 14.10 19.60
CA LEU A 235 -0.26 12.66 19.82
C LEU A 235 0.10 11.91 18.52
N GLU A 236 -0.60 12.19 17.42
CA GLU A 236 -0.37 11.54 16.13
C GLU A 236 1.05 11.80 15.60
N CYS A 237 1.58 13.00 15.86
CA CYS A 237 2.96 13.34 15.57
C CYS A 237 3.95 12.43 16.31
N ASP A 238 3.75 12.27 17.62
CA ASP A 238 4.63 11.48 18.48
C ASP A 238 4.56 9.98 18.14
N GLU A 239 3.36 9.46 17.86
CA GLU A 239 3.14 8.08 17.43
C GLU A 239 3.78 7.79 16.07
N THR A 240 3.58 8.69 15.09
CA THR A 240 4.17 8.54 13.75
C THR A 240 5.69 8.63 13.81
N ALA A 241 6.25 9.53 14.63
CA ALA A 241 7.68 9.61 14.86
C ALA A 241 8.23 8.36 15.54
N ALA A 242 7.54 7.81 16.56
CA ALA A 242 7.93 6.56 17.21
C ALA A 242 7.93 5.39 16.22
N TRP A 243 6.91 5.30 15.36
CA TRP A 243 6.81 4.28 14.33
C TRP A 243 7.99 4.35 13.33
N MET A 244 8.32 5.55 12.84
CA MET A 244 9.48 5.74 11.94
C MET A 244 10.81 5.40 12.61
N ARG A 245 11.00 5.74 13.89
CA ARG A 245 12.21 5.37 14.64
C ARG A 245 12.35 3.85 14.80
N GLU A 246 11.25 3.16 15.09
CA GLU A 246 11.25 1.70 15.16
C GLU A 246 11.61 1.07 13.81
N LYS A 247 11.04 1.57 12.70
CA LYS A 247 11.42 1.11 11.35
C LYS A 247 12.90 1.35 11.05
N THR A 248 13.44 2.50 11.44
CA THR A 248 14.87 2.81 11.30
C THR A 248 15.73 1.80 12.05
N LYS A 249 15.37 1.50 13.30
CA LYS A 249 16.06 0.47 14.12
C LYS A 249 15.97 -0.92 13.50
N VAL A 250 14.83 -1.27 12.90
CA VAL A 250 14.66 -2.53 12.17
C VAL A 250 15.61 -2.60 10.97
N ILE A 251 15.82 -1.51 10.23
CA ILE A 251 16.80 -1.43 9.12
C ILE A 251 18.22 -1.61 9.68
N GLU A 252 18.58 -0.89 10.74
CA GLU A 252 19.91 -0.97 11.36
C GLU A 252 20.24 -2.38 11.87
N SER A 253 19.26 -3.10 12.42
CA SER A 253 19.45 -4.49 12.89
C SER A 253 19.82 -5.48 11.77
N THR A 254 19.70 -5.10 10.50
CA THR A 254 19.95 -6.01 9.38
C THR A 254 21.40 -6.08 8.93
N GLN A 255 22.32 -5.31 9.53
CA GLN A 255 23.72 -5.18 9.07
C GLN A 255 24.41 -6.54 8.80
N GLY A 256 24.20 -7.56 9.64
CA GLY A 256 24.84 -8.87 9.51
C GLY A 256 24.29 -9.80 8.42
N LEU A 257 23.16 -9.47 7.79
CA LEU A 257 22.53 -10.34 6.77
C LEU A 257 23.22 -10.27 5.40
N GLY A 258 24.22 -9.41 5.20
CA GLY A 258 24.92 -9.28 3.91
C GLY A 258 26.03 -10.30 3.66
N ASN A 259 26.32 -11.19 4.62
CA ASN A 259 27.53 -11.99 4.62
C ASN A 259 27.47 -13.24 3.72
N ASP A 260 26.27 -13.69 3.36
CA ASP A 260 26.04 -14.82 2.46
C ASP A 260 24.83 -14.59 1.56
N LEU A 261 24.67 -15.42 0.51
CA LEU A 261 23.60 -15.25 -0.47
C LEU A 261 22.20 -15.44 0.15
N ALA A 262 22.05 -16.38 1.09
CA ALA A 262 20.79 -16.62 1.76
C ALA A 262 20.37 -15.41 2.62
N GLY A 263 21.32 -14.80 3.35
CA GLY A 263 21.13 -13.58 4.10
C GLY A 263 20.78 -12.39 3.20
N VAL A 264 21.48 -12.22 2.06
CA VAL A 264 21.19 -11.18 1.05
C VAL A 264 19.75 -11.30 0.55
N MET A 265 19.30 -12.51 0.20
CA MET A 265 17.92 -12.75 -0.24
C MET A 265 16.88 -12.55 0.87
N ALA A 266 17.20 -12.90 2.11
CA ALA A 266 16.33 -12.63 3.26
C ALA A 266 16.21 -11.12 3.53
N LEU A 267 17.33 -10.40 3.43
CA LEU A 267 17.37 -8.96 3.58
C LEU A 267 16.60 -8.24 2.47
N GLN A 268 16.75 -8.67 1.22
CA GLN A 268 16.00 -8.10 0.09
C GLN A 268 14.48 -8.18 0.32
N ARG A 269 13.98 -9.34 0.75
CA ARG A 269 12.55 -9.50 1.09
C ARG A 269 12.11 -8.57 2.22
N LYS A 270 12.98 -8.36 3.22
CA LYS A 270 12.69 -7.46 4.34
C LYS A 270 12.66 -5.99 3.90
N LEU A 271 13.57 -5.57 3.03
CA LEU A 271 13.58 -4.22 2.46
C LEU A 271 12.35 -3.96 1.59
N SER A 272 11.90 -4.93 0.78
CA SER A 272 10.63 -4.79 0.03
C SER A 272 9.38 -4.69 0.93
N GLY A 273 9.44 -5.25 2.14
CA GLY A 273 8.44 -4.97 3.17
C GLY A 273 8.50 -3.52 3.65
N MET A 274 9.71 -3.03 3.90
CA MET A 274 10.00 -1.68 4.38
C MET A 274 9.61 -0.60 3.36
N GLU A 275 9.74 -0.84 2.06
CA GLU A 275 9.30 0.07 0.99
C GLU A 275 7.79 0.34 1.06
N ARG A 276 6.99 -0.70 1.31
CA ARG A 276 5.53 -0.56 1.50
C ARG A 276 5.20 0.20 2.78
N ASP A 277 5.91 -0.09 3.87
CA ASP A 277 5.76 0.68 5.11
C ASP A 277 6.12 2.16 4.89
N LEU A 278 7.16 2.45 4.09
CA LEU A 278 7.57 3.81 3.77
C LEU A 278 6.50 4.57 2.99
N GLU A 279 5.82 3.93 2.03
CA GLU A 279 4.70 4.54 1.31
C GLU A 279 3.57 4.97 2.26
N ALA A 280 3.20 4.08 3.19
CA ALA A 280 2.20 4.40 4.21
C ALA A 280 2.65 5.52 5.16
N ILE A 281 3.94 5.53 5.55
CA ILE A 281 4.54 6.61 6.34
C ILE A 281 4.50 7.94 5.59
N GLN A 282 4.81 7.93 4.29
CA GLN A 282 4.77 9.15 3.46
C GLN A 282 3.36 9.74 3.39
N GLY A 283 2.34 8.90 3.26
CA GLY A 283 0.94 9.32 3.34
C GLY A 283 0.64 10.03 4.67
N LYS A 284 0.93 9.35 5.80
CA LYS A 284 0.69 9.92 7.14
C LYS A 284 1.45 11.23 7.39
N VAL A 285 2.72 11.32 6.98
CA VAL A 285 3.51 12.55 7.12
C VAL A 285 2.97 13.67 6.21
N GLY A 286 2.39 13.32 5.06
CA GLY A 286 1.65 14.26 4.21
C GLY A 286 0.41 14.82 4.89
N ASP A 287 -0.40 13.95 5.50
CA ASP A 287 -1.60 14.34 6.24
C ASP A 287 -1.24 15.24 7.44
N LEU A 288 -0.24 14.86 8.24
CA LEU A 288 0.26 15.64 9.37
C LEU A 288 0.87 16.99 8.94
N ARG A 289 1.44 17.09 7.73
CA ARG A 289 1.87 18.38 7.20
C ARG A 289 0.68 19.29 6.95
N ALA A 290 -0.32 18.79 6.22
CA ALA A 290 -1.51 19.57 5.88
C ALA A 290 -2.27 20.02 7.13
N GLU A 291 -2.43 19.12 8.11
CA GLU A 291 -3.05 19.44 9.38
C GLU A 291 -2.22 20.42 10.22
N GLY A 292 -0.91 20.20 10.33
CA GLY A 292 -0.02 21.10 11.07
C GLY A 292 0.02 22.52 10.49
N GLU A 293 0.05 22.66 9.17
CA GLU A 293 -0.01 23.96 8.50
C GLU A 293 -1.35 24.67 8.73
N LYS A 294 -2.45 23.91 8.67
CA LYS A 294 -3.80 24.42 8.99
C LYS A 294 -3.89 24.90 10.44
N LEU A 295 -3.48 24.08 11.41
CA LEU A 295 -3.50 24.42 12.83
C LEU A 295 -2.58 25.61 13.15
N ALA A 296 -1.42 25.71 12.50
CA ALA A 296 -0.54 26.87 12.65
C ALA A 296 -1.18 28.17 12.11
N ALA A 297 -2.01 28.10 11.06
CA ALA A 297 -2.75 29.25 10.56
C ALA A 297 -3.93 29.64 11.48
N GLU A 298 -4.61 28.66 12.07
CA GLU A 298 -5.71 28.86 13.02
C GLU A 298 -5.23 29.33 14.39
N HIS A 299 -4.02 28.96 14.81
CA HIS A 299 -3.42 29.27 16.12
C HIS A 299 -2.05 29.95 16.00
N PRO A 300 -1.98 31.25 15.65
CA PRO A 300 -0.72 31.95 15.41
C PRO A 300 0.25 31.96 16.61
N GLU A 301 -0.28 31.90 17.83
CA GLU A 301 0.48 31.87 19.08
C GLU A 301 1.12 30.50 19.38
N GLU A 302 0.53 29.41 18.91
CA GLU A 302 1.05 28.04 19.03
C GLU A 302 1.79 27.57 17.77
N ALA A 303 1.64 28.28 16.66
CA ALA A 303 2.27 28.00 15.37
C ALA A 303 3.78 27.66 15.46
N PRO A 304 4.62 28.36 16.24
CA PRO A 304 6.04 28.01 16.36
C PRO A 304 6.27 26.59 16.90
N ALA A 305 5.46 26.16 17.87
CA ALA A 305 5.57 24.83 18.47
C ALA A 305 5.07 23.73 17.51
N ILE A 306 3.94 23.99 16.83
CA ILE A 306 3.35 23.10 15.82
C ILE A 306 4.35 22.87 14.67
N LEU A 307 4.91 23.96 14.12
CA LEU A 307 5.86 23.89 13.01
C LEU A 307 7.19 23.25 13.41
N ALA A 308 7.67 23.47 14.65
CA ALA A 308 8.86 22.79 15.15
C ALA A 308 8.64 21.27 15.23
N ARG A 309 7.43 20.83 15.59
CA ARG A 309 7.05 19.41 15.66
C ARG A 309 6.95 18.79 14.27
N LEU A 310 6.35 19.50 13.32
CA LEU A 310 6.34 19.12 11.89
C LEU A 310 7.77 18.95 11.36
N SER A 311 8.65 19.92 11.60
CA SER A 311 10.07 19.83 11.21
C SER A 311 10.77 18.62 11.84
N ALA A 312 10.48 18.29 13.10
CA ALA A 312 11.03 17.10 13.74
C ALA A 312 10.57 15.81 13.04
N ILE A 313 9.30 15.71 12.64
CA ILE A 313 8.78 14.57 11.87
C ILE A 313 9.48 14.45 10.53
N GLU A 314 9.64 15.55 9.80
CA GLU A 314 10.37 15.57 8.54
C GLU A 314 11.81 15.09 8.70
N ALA A 315 12.49 15.52 9.77
CA ALA A 315 13.85 15.09 10.08
C ALA A 315 13.92 13.57 10.36
N VAL A 316 12.95 13.01 11.12
CA VAL A 316 12.89 11.56 11.37
C VAL A 316 12.61 10.80 10.07
N ARG A 317 11.70 11.29 9.21
CA ARG A 317 11.44 10.71 7.88
C ARG A 317 12.71 10.71 7.03
N ASP A 318 13.44 11.81 7.02
CA ASP A 318 14.66 11.94 6.21
C ASP A 318 15.76 11.01 6.72
N GLU A 319 15.86 10.80 8.03
CA GLU A 319 16.76 9.78 8.59
C GLU A 319 16.37 8.36 8.16
N LEU A 320 15.07 8.01 8.26
CA LEU A 320 14.56 6.72 7.80
C LEU A 320 14.89 6.46 6.32
N CYS A 321 14.60 7.45 5.45
CA CYS A 321 14.91 7.38 4.02
C CYS A 321 16.42 7.23 3.76
N ARG A 322 17.26 7.97 4.50
CA ARG A 322 18.72 7.85 4.39
C ARG A 322 19.22 6.48 4.84
N SER A 323 18.69 5.95 5.94
CA SER A 323 19.04 4.62 6.44
C SER A 323 18.65 3.52 5.44
N LEU A 324 17.46 3.61 4.85
CA LEU A 324 16.99 2.67 3.84
C LEU A 324 17.89 2.68 2.60
N ARG A 325 18.18 3.86 2.03
CA ARG A 325 19.05 4.00 0.86
C ARG A 325 20.46 3.45 1.10
N ARG A 326 21.07 3.79 2.24
CA ARG A 326 22.38 3.23 2.62
C ARG A 326 22.34 1.70 2.70
N ARG A 327 21.22 1.13 3.18
CA ARG A 327 21.08 -0.32 3.27
C ARG A 327 20.87 -0.97 1.91
N GLU A 328 20.12 -0.35 1.00
CA GLU A 328 19.95 -0.80 -0.38
C GLU A 328 21.26 -0.78 -1.16
N GLU A 329 22.04 0.30 -1.03
CA GLU A 329 23.38 0.42 -1.63
C GLU A 329 24.31 -0.69 -1.12
N SER A 330 24.40 -0.85 0.20
CA SER A 330 25.19 -1.90 0.84
C SER A 330 24.73 -3.32 0.44
N LEU A 331 23.42 -3.54 0.31
CA LEU A 331 22.88 -4.81 -0.17
C LEU A 331 23.25 -5.06 -1.63
N GLY A 332 23.23 -4.02 -2.47
CA GLY A 332 23.64 -4.09 -3.86
C GLY A 332 25.11 -4.50 -4.01
N GLU A 333 25.99 -3.92 -3.20
CA GLU A 333 27.42 -4.28 -3.14
C GLU A 333 27.61 -5.73 -2.64
N ALA A 334 26.95 -6.10 -1.54
CA ALA A 334 27.02 -7.45 -0.99
C ALA A 334 26.51 -8.50 -2.01
N SER A 335 25.40 -8.23 -2.70
CA SER A 335 24.84 -9.12 -3.72
C SER A 335 25.81 -9.32 -4.90
N LYS A 336 26.43 -8.23 -5.38
CA LYS A 336 27.48 -8.30 -6.43
C LYS A 336 28.68 -9.12 -5.97
N LEU A 337 29.17 -8.89 -4.74
CA LEU A 337 30.29 -9.64 -4.17
C LEU A 337 29.95 -11.13 -4.04
N GLN A 338 28.78 -11.50 -3.51
CA GLN A 338 28.38 -12.90 -3.37
C GLN A 338 28.20 -13.60 -4.73
N GLY A 339 27.61 -12.91 -5.71
CA GLY A 339 27.53 -13.39 -7.09
C GLY A 339 28.92 -13.66 -7.66
N PHE A 340 29.83 -12.70 -7.50
CA PHE A 340 31.22 -12.85 -7.91
C PHE A 340 31.94 -14.01 -7.23
N LEU A 341 31.80 -14.18 -5.91
CA LEU A 341 32.44 -15.28 -5.16
C LEU A 341 31.96 -16.66 -5.63
N ARG A 342 30.67 -16.78 -5.98
CA ARG A 342 30.11 -18.01 -6.57
C ARG A 342 30.72 -18.29 -7.94
N ASP A 343 30.75 -17.28 -8.81
CA ASP A 343 31.25 -17.44 -10.18
C ASP A 343 32.77 -17.74 -10.17
N LEU A 344 33.53 -17.07 -9.28
CA LEU A 344 34.94 -17.36 -9.02
C LEU A 344 35.15 -18.81 -8.54
N ALA A 345 34.33 -19.29 -7.60
CA ALA A 345 34.44 -20.68 -7.12
C ALA A 345 34.14 -21.70 -8.23
N ALA A 346 33.14 -21.43 -9.07
CA ALA A 346 32.83 -22.28 -10.23
C ALA A 346 33.99 -22.30 -11.25
N PHE A 347 34.57 -21.13 -11.54
CA PHE A 347 35.73 -21.01 -12.43
C PHE A 347 36.97 -21.71 -11.86
N GLN A 348 37.27 -21.54 -10.57
CA GLN A 348 38.37 -22.24 -9.89
C GLN A 348 38.19 -23.77 -9.93
N ALA A 349 36.98 -24.27 -9.74
CA ALA A 349 36.68 -25.70 -9.83
C ALA A 349 36.87 -26.23 -11.26
N TRP A 350 36.46 -25.47 -12.28
CA TRP A 350 36.76 -25.81 -13.67
C TRP A 350 38.27 -25.81 -13.93
N LEU A 351 38.99 -24.75 -13.53
CA LEU A 351 40.44 -24.62 -13.74
C LEU A 351 41.20 -25.82 -13.16
N ALA A 352 40.92 -26.19 -11.91
CA ALA A 352 41.56 -27.34 -11.25
C ALA A 352 41.28 -28.67 -11.97
N ARG A 353 40.03 -28.89 -12.42
CA ARG A 353 39.67 -30.10 -13.18
C ARG A 353 40.41 -30.16 -14.52
N THR A 354 40.50 -29.05 -15.23
CA THR A 354 41.15 -28.97 -16.54
C THR A 354 42.66 -29.12 -16.42
N GLN A 355 43.29 -28.48 -15.42
CA GLN A 355 44.71 -28.68 -15.12
C GLN A 355 45.02 -30.15 -14.85
N THR A 356 44.17 -30.83 -14.06
CA THR A 356 44.30 -32.27 -13.80
C THR A 356 44.20 -33.10 -15.08
N ALA A 357 43.26 -32.78 -15.98
CA ALA A 357 43.11 -33.48 -17.25
C ALA A 357 44.32 -33.29 -18.19
N VAL A 358 44.88 -32.08 -18.26
CA VAL A 358 46.05 -31.76 -19.09
C VAL A 358 47.33 -32.39 -18.54
N ALA A 359 47.45 -32.50 -17.22
CA ALA A 359 48.58 -33.14 -16.55
C ALA A 359 48.62 -34.68 -16.67
N SER A 360 47.71 -35.29 -17.46
CA SER A 360 47.77 -36.73 -17.76
C SER A 360 49.12 -37.12 -18.37
N GLU A 361 49.72 -38.18 -17.81
CA GLU A 361 50.98 -38.76 -18.26
C GLU A 361 50.79 -39.88 -19.31
N ASP A 362 49.56 -40.11 -19.79
CA ASP A 362 49.27 -41.22 -20.71
C ASP A 362 50.04 -41.07 -22.03
N VAL A 363 50.79 -42.09 -22.46
CA VAL A 363 51.52 -42.08 -23.74
C VAL A 363 50.87 -43.08 -24.69
N PRO A 364 50.52 -42.68 -25.93
CA PRO A 364 49.81 -43.58 -26.83
C PRO A 364 50.70 -44.74 -27.29
N ALA A 365 50.20 -45.96 -27.16
CA ALA A 365 50.88 -47.17 -27.61
C ALA A 365 50.56 -47.53 -29.08
N THR A 366 49.50 -46.95 -29.63
CA THR A 366 49.04 -47.18 -31.01
C THR A 366 48.66 -45.87 -31.70
N LEU A 367 48.62 -45.89 -33.04
CA LEU A 367 48.21 -44.72 -33.83
C LEU A 367 46.78 -44.26 -33.49
N ALA A 368 45.83 -45.20 -33.37
CA ALA A 368 44.44 -44.88 -33.05
C ALA A 368 44.30 -44.26 -31.64
N GLU A 369 45.11 -44.70 -30.68
CA GLU A 369 45.16 -44.10 -29.35
C GLU A 369 45.76 -42.69 -29.38
N ALA A 370 46.81 -42.48 -30.19
CA ALA A 370 47.41 -41.15 -30.38
C ALA A 370 46.42 -40.16 -30.99
N GLU A 371 45.66 -40.56 -32.02
CA GLU A 371 44.60 -39.76 -32.63
C GLU A 371 43.50 -39.40 -31.63
N ARG A 372 43.06 -40.39 -30.82
CA ARG A 372 42.05 -40.16 -29.78
C ARG A 372 42.54 -39.17 -28.72
N LEU A 373 43.76 -39.34 -28.21
CA LEU A 373 44.33 -38.45 -27.19
C LEU A 373 44.55 -37.03 -27.73
N LEU A 374 45.02 -36.88 -28.97
CA LEU A 374 45.12 -35.57 -29.63
C LEU A 374 43.75 -34.90 -29.76
N SER A 375 42.74 -35.63 -30.22
CA SER A 375 41.37 -35.11 -30.35
C SER A 375 40.79 -34.65 -29.00
N GLN A 376 41.03 -35.41 -27.92
CA GLN A 376 40.64 -35.01 -26.57
C GLN A 376 41.39 -33.75 -26.12
N HIS A 377 42.70 -33.67 -26.38
CA HIS A 377 43.53 -32.51 -26.03
C HIS A 377 43.12 -31.24 -26.80
N GLU A 378 42.70 -31.38 -28.05
CA GLU A 378 42.15 -30.31 -28.87
C GLU A 378 40.76 -29.85 -28.38
N SER A 379 39.96 -30.76 -27.81
CA SER A 379 38.72 -30.38 -27.11
C SER A 379 39.02 -29.49 -25.91
N ILE A 380 40.02 -29.86 -25.09
CA ILE A 380 40.47 -29.04 -23.96
C ILE A 380 40.93 -27.65 -24.44
N ARG A 381 41.60 -27.56 -25.60
CA ARG A 381 42.00 -26.26 -26.17
C ARG A 381 40.81 -25.35 -26.46
N LYS A 382 39.73 -25.93 -27.01
CA LYS A 382 38.49 -25.20 -27.28
C LYS A 382 37.83 -24.74 -25.98
N GLU A 383 37.84 -25.57 -24.95
CA GLU A 383 37.35 -25.18 -23.62
C GLU A 383 38.17 -24.04 -23.01
N ILE A 384 39.51 -24.13 -23.04
CA ILE A 384 40.39 -23.04 -22.59
C ILE A 384 40.10 -21.73 -23.34
N ALA A 385 39.88 -21.80 -24.66
CA ALA A 385 39.53 -20.63 -25.45
C ALA A 385 38.17 -20.04 -25.04
N HIS A 386 37.17 -20.89 -24.80
CA HIS A 386 35.83 -20.47 -24.35
C HIS A 386 35.87 -19.77 -22.99
N TYR A 387 36.56 -20.36 -22.01
CA TYR A 387 36.72 -19.78 -20.67
C TYR A 387 37.68 -18.58 -20.64
N GLY A 388 38.33 -18.23 -21.76
CA GLY A 388 39.21 -17.08 -21.84
C GLY A 388 38.49 -15.75 -21.59
N ASP A 389 37.24 -15.63 -22.03
CA ASP A 389 36.40 -14.47 -21.71
C ASP A 389 35.99 -14.45 -20.24
N ASP A 390 35.62 -15.61 -19.69
CA ASP A 390 35.25 -15.76 -18.28
C ASP A 390 36.42 -15.43 -17.34
N TYR A 391 37.64 -15.84 -17.70
CA TYR A 391 38.86 -15.45 -16.98
C TYR A 391 39.05 -13.92 -16.96
N ARG A 392 38.97 -13.28 -18.14
CA ARG A 392 39.11 -11.82 -18.27
C ARG A 392 38.03 -11.09 -17.47
N SER A 393 36.79 -11.58 -17.54
CA SER A 393 35.65 -11.06 -16.80
C SER A 393 35.84 -11.20 -15.29
N THR A 394 36.16 -12.42 -14.81
CA THR A 394 36.42 -12.71 -13.40
C THR A 394 37.54 -11.84 -12.84
N ARG A 395 38.59 -11.60 -13.63
CA ARG A 395 39.70 -10.74 -13.24
C ARG A 395 39.32 -9.26 -13.21
N ALA A 396 38.51 -8.80 -14.17
CA ALA A 396 38.02 -7.43 -14.21
C ALA A 396 37.10 -7.13 -13.02
N VAL A 397 36.09 -7.98 -12.79
CA VAL A 397 35.17 -7.88 -11.65
C VAL A 397 35.91 -8.03 -10.32
N GLY A 398 36.86 -8.97 -10.24
CA GLY A 398 37.70 -9.16 -9.07
C GLY A 398 38.48 -7.91 -8.70
N ARG A 399 39.13 -7.24 -9.67
CA ARG A 399 39.82 -5.97 -9.44
C ARG A 399 38.89 -4.85 -9.00
N GLU A 400 37.68 -4.79 -9.53
CA GLU A 400 36.70 -3.78 -9.15
C GLU A 400 36.24 -3.97 -7.70
N VAL A 401 35.86 -5.19 -7.34
CA VAL A 401 35.35 -5.58 -6.02
C VAL A 401 36.41 -5.46 -4.93
N THR A 402 37.69 -5.61 -5.27
CA THR A 402 38.80 -5.49 -4.32
C THR A 402 39.51 -4.13 -4.34
N ARG A 403 39.07 -3.19 -5.19
CA ARG A 403 39.70 -1.87 -5.34
C ARG A 403 39.54 -1.04 -4.06
N GLY A 404 40.68 -0.63 -3.49
CA GLY A 404 40.70 0.25 -2.31
C GLY A 404 40.23 -0.42 -1.01
N GLN A 405 39.93 -1.72 -1.03
CA GLN A 405 39.53 -2.50 0.15
C GLN A 405 40.78 -3.03 0.87
N THR A 406 40.76 -2.97 2.20
CA THR A 406 41.93 -3.32 3.05
C THR A 406 41.60 -4.28 4.18
N ASP A 407 40.33 -4.68 4.33
CA ASP A 407 39.93 -5.67 5.31
C ASP A 407 40.45 -7.07 4.95
N ALA A 408 40.52 -7.94 5.95
CA ALA A 408 41.12 -9.27 5.81
C ALA A 408 40.41 -10.15 4.78
N GLN A 409 39.10 -9.98 4.56
CA GLN A 409 38.36 -10.80 3.58
C GLN A 409 38.74 -10.40 2.15
N HIS A 410 38.84 -9.10 1.88
CA HIS A 410 39.27 -8.60 0.58
C HIS A 410 40.76 -8.86 0.31
N VAL A 411 41.63 -8.85 1.33
CA VAL A 411 43.03 -9.29 1.20
C VAL A 411 43.13 -10.76 0.80
N PHE A 412 42.34 -11.64 1.43
CA PHE A 412 42.29 -13.05 1.04
C PHE A 412 41.73 -13.24 -0.37
N LEU A 413 40.74 -12.42 -0.78
CA LEU A 413 40.21 -12.44 -2.14
C LEU A 413 41.27 -12.02 -3.17
N HIS A 414 42.10 -11.02 -2.88
CA HIS A 414 43.24 -10.66 -3.72
C HIS A 414 44.20 -11.84 -3.92
N GLN A 415 44.60 -12.50 -2.83
CA GLN A 415 45.48 -13.68 -2.91
C GLN A 415 44.86 -14.81 -3.74
N ARG A 416 43.54 -15.03 -3.61
CA ARG A 416 42.83 -16.01 -4.45
C ARG A 416 42.84 -15.64 -5.93
N LEU A 417 42.79 -14.36 -6.29
CA LEU A 417 42.87 -13.89 -7.66
C LEU A 417 44.29 -14.00 -8.23
N GLU A 418 45.33 -13.75 -7.43
CA GLU A 418 46.72 -13.97 -7.83
C GLU A 418 47.01 -15.46 -8.09
N ALA A 419 46.49 -16.35 -7.23
CA ALA A 419 46.56 -17.80 -7.45
C ALA A 419 45.81 -18.23 -8.72
N LEU A 420 44.71 -17.52 -9.07
CA LEU A 420 43.98 -17.77 -10.30
C LEU A 420 44.78 -17.37 -11.54
N ASP A 421 45.41 -16.19 -11.53
CA ASP A 421 46.28 -15.71 -12.62
C ASP A 421 47.41 -16.73 -12.84
N THR A 422 48.06 -17.19 -11.77
CA THR A 422 49.13 -18.20 -11.81
C THR A 422 48.61 -19.52 -12.42
N GLY A 423 47.49 -20.05 -11.92
CA GLY A 423 46.94 -21.31 -12.41
C GLY A 423 46.49 -21.25 -13.88
N TRP A 424 45.99 -20.11 -14.35
CA TRP A 424 45.60 -19.90 -15.74
C TRP A 424 46.82 -19.94 -16.68
N GLU A 425 47.91 -19.25 -16.33
CA GLU A 425 49.16 -19.26 -17.09
C GLU A 425 49.78 -20.66 -17.13
N GLU A 426 49.79 -21.35 -15.99
CA GLU A 426 50.26 -22.72 -15.88
C GLU A 426 49.45 -23.67 -16.76
N LEU A 427 48.12 -23.54 -16.81
CA LEU A 427 47.28 -24.36 -17.68
C LEU A 427 47.67 -24.20 -19.15
N GLY A 428 47.91 -22.96 -19.60
CA GLY A 428 48.36 -22.70 -20.97
C GLY A 428 49.69 -23.38 -21.28
N ARG A 429 50.66 -23.28 -20.37
CA ARG A 429 51.98 -23.92 -20.50
C ARG A 429 51.89 -25.45 -20.48
N MET A 430 51.11 -26.01 -19.56
CA MET A 430 50.89 -27.46 -19.47
C MET A 430 50.25 -27.99 -20.75
N TRP A 431 49.28 -27.26 -21.31
CA TRP A 431 48.63 -27.65 -22.55
C TRP A 431 49.61 -27.70 -23.73
N GLU A 432 50.46 -26.68 -23.87
CA GLU A 432 51.45 -26.60 -24.95
C GLU A 432 52.46 -27.76 -24.85
N ASN A 433 53.00 -27.99 -23.66
CA ASN A 433 53.94 -29.08 -23.40
C ASN A 433 53.31 -30.45 -23.72
N ARG A 434 52.07 -30.68 -23.28
CA ARG A 434 51.34 -31.93 -23.55
C ARG A 434 51.01 -32.08 -25.03
N HIS A 435 50.66 -31.00 -25.72
CA HIS A 435 50.39 -31.02 -27.15
C HIS A 435 51.64 -31.40 -27.97
N GLN A 436 52.80 -30.85 -27.60
CA GLN A 436 54.08 -31.20 -28.21
C GLN A 436 54.39 -32.69 -28.02
N LEU A 437 54.23 -33.21 -26.80
CA LEU A 437 54.46 -34.62 -26.49
C LEU A 437 53.53 -35.54 -27.29
N LEU A 438 52.22 -35.25 -27.32
CA LEU A 438 51.25 -36.05 -28.06
C LEU A 438 51.47 -36.00 -29.58
N SER A 439 51.84 -34.83 -30.11
CA SER A 439 52.16 -34.66 -31.54
C SER A 439 53.40 -35.47 -31.94
N GLN A 440 54.45 -35.45 -31.11
CA GLN A 440 55.64 -36.28 -31.32
C GLN A 440 55.31 -37.78 -31.23
N ALA A 441 54.51 -38.19 -30.25
CA ALA A 441 54.09 -39.57 -30.10
C ALA A 441 53.24 -40.05 -31.29
N PHE A 442 52.31 -39.22 -31.78
CA PHE A 442 51.53 -39.51 -33.00
C PHE A 442 52.43 -39.68 -34.22
N ALA A 443 53.38 -38.76 -34.43
CA ALA A 443 54.29 -38.82 -35.56
C ALA A 443 55.21 -40.06 -35.50
N PHE A 444 55.63 -40.47 -34.31
CA PHE A 444 56.35 -41.74 -34.09
C PHE A 444 55.48 -42.96 -34.40
N GLN A 445 54.23 -43.00 -33.93
CA GLN A 445 53.30 -44.11 -34.22
C GLN A 445 53.00 -44.21 -35.73
N LEU A 446 52.89 -43.07 -36.41
CA LEU A 446 52.74 -43.00 -37.86
C LEU A 446 53.97 -43.58 -38.58
N PHE A 447 55.16 -43.19 -38.13
CA PHE A 447 56.43 -43.75 -38.64
C PHE A 447 56.52 -45.27 -38.43
N LEU A 448 56.14 -45.79 -37.26
CA LEU A 448 56.14 -47.23 -37.02
C LEU A 448 55.18 -47.98 -37.94
N ARG A 449 53.98 -47.43 -38.19
CA ARG A 449 53.02 -48.01 -39.15
C ARG A 449 53.62 -48.05 -40.54
N ASP A 450 54.21 -46.95 -41.00
CA ASP A 450 54.76 -46.82 -42.35
C ASP A 450 56.03 -47.66 -42.52
N SER A 451 56.85 -47.78 -41.47
CA SER A 451 58.01 -48.69 -41.44
C SER A 451 57.59 -50.13 -41.67
N LYS A 452 56.54 -50.61 -40.99
CA LYS A 452 56.05 -51.99 -41.20
C LYS A 452 55.61 -52.23 -42.64
N GLN A 453 55.01 -51.23 -43.30
CA GLN A 453 54.65 -51.34 -44.72
C GLN A 453 55.88 -51.43 -45.61
N VAL A 454 56.88 -50.57 -45.37
CA VAL A 454 58.14 -50.57 -46.13
C VAL A 454 58.95 -51.86 -45.88
N GLU A 455 59.05 -52.32 -44.65
CA GLU A 455 59.69 -53.59 -44.30
C GLU A 455 59.03 -54.77 -45.00
N GLY A 456 57.69 -54.76 -45.12
CA GLY A 456 56.95 -55.75 -45.90
C GLY A 456 57.36 -55.74 -47.37
N VAL A 457 57.42 -54.56 -47.99
CA VAL A 457 57.87 -54.41 -49.39
C VAL A 457 59.30 -54.91 -49.57
N LEU A 458 60.22 -54.49 -48.70
CA LEU A 458 61.62 -54.92 -48.76
C LEU A 458 61.77 -56.44 -48.59
N SER A 459 61.00 -57.04 -47.68
CA SER A 459 61.03 -58.49 -47.47
C SER A 459 60.46 -59.26 -48.67
N THR A 460 59.40 -58.76 -49.30
CA THR A 460 58.89 -59.33 -50.56
C THR A 460 59.90 -59.22 -51.69
N GLN A 461 60.59 -58.08 -51.80
CA GLN A 461 61.66 -57.89 -52.78
C GLN A 461 62.82 -58.87 -52.56
N GLU A 462 63.31 -58.99 -51.32
CA GLU A 462 64.36 -59.94 -50.94
C GLU A 462 63.97 -61.38 -51.31
N TYR A 463 62.73 -61.77 -51.00
CA TYR A 463 62.21 -63.08 -51.33
C TYR A 463 62.20 -63.32 -52.85
N ALA A 464 61.67 -62.37 -53.63
CA ALA A 464 61.63 -62.49 -55.09
C ALA A 464 63.04 -62.61 -55.69
N LEU A 465 63.99 -61.81 -55.18
CA LEU A 465 65.37 -61.80 -55.64
C LEU A 465 66.12 -63.11 -55.34
N SER A 466 65.90 -63.72 -54.17
CA SER A 466 66.59 -64.96 -53.80
C SER A 466 65.97 -66.21 -54.44
N HIS A 467 64.73 -66.13 -54.96
CA HIS A 467 63.99 -67.27 -55.53
C HIS A 467 63.82 -67.17 -57.06
N THR A 468 64.58 -66.29 -57.72
CA THR A 468 64.60 -66.25 -59.18
C THR A 468 65.58 -67.28 -59.72
N GLU A 469 65.06 -68.29 -60.41
CA GLU A 469 65.85 -69.35 -61.04
C GLU A 469 66.22 -69.01 -62.49
N MET A 470 67.31 -69.60 -62.97
CA MET A 470 67.79 -69.41 -64.33
C MET A 470 67.03 -70.36 -65.28
N PRO A 471 66.29 -69.85 -66.27
CA PRO A 471 65.52 -70.68 -67.18
C PRO A 471 66.42 -71.47 -68.15
N GLY A 472 65.94 -72.65 -68.55
CA GLY A 472 66.64 -73.57 -69.45
C GLY A 472 66.23 -73.49 -70.92
N THR A 473 65.33 -72.57 -71.30
CA THR A 473 64.87 -72.40 -72.69
C THR A 473 64.83 -70.91 -73.06
N LEU A 474 65.07 -70.57 -74.33
CA LEU A 474 65.10 -69.18 -74.80
C LEU A 474 63.78 -68.42 -74.55
N PRO A 475 62.57 -68.97 -74.84
CA PRO A 475 61.33 -68.26 -74.55
C PRO A 475 61.12 -68.00 -73.04
N ALA A 476 61.57 -68.92 -72.18
CA ALA A 476 61.52 -68.75 -70.73
C ALA A 476 62.56 -67.75 -70.23
N ALA A 477 63.73 -67.66 -70.87
CA ALA A 477 64.76 -66.65 -70.59
C ALA A 477 64.28 -65.24 -70.95
N GLU A 478 63.67 -65.06 -72.12
CA GLU A 478 63.12 -63.77 -72.55
C GLU A 478 61.98 -63.32 -71.62
N ALA A 479 61.07 -64.25 -71.28
CA ALA A 479 60.01 -63.99 -70.32
C ALA A 479 60.54 -63.66 -68.91
N SER A 480 61.65 -64.28 -68.48
CA SER A 480 62.26 -64.02 -67.17
C SER A 480 62.96 -62.66 -67.10
N VAL A 481 63.66 -62.25 -68.17
CA VAL A 481 64.24 -60.89 -68.28
C VAL A 481 63.13 -59.85 -68.22
N LYS A 482 62.08 -60.00 -69.04
CA LYS A 482 60.94 -59.06 -69.05
C LYS A 482 60.23 -58.99 -67.69
N LYS A 483 59.96 -60.14 -67.07
CA LYS A 483 59.33 -60.22 -65.74
C LYS A 483 60.19 -59.54 -64.66
N HIS A 484 61.52 -59.65 -64.75
CA HIS A 484 62.44 -58.99 -63.82
C HIS A 484 62.56 -57.48 -64.07
N GLU A 485 62.48 -57.03 -65.33
CA GLU A 485 62.37 -55.61 -65.67
C GLU A 485 61.07 -54.98 -65.15
N ASP A 486 59.93 -55.68 -65.28
CA ASP A 486 58.64 -55.25 -64.70
C ASP A 486 58.70 -55.21 -63.15
N PHE A 487 59.38 -56.18 -62.54
CA PHE A 487 59.65 -56.18 -61.09
C PHE A 487 60.54 -55.00 -60.67
N MET A 488 61.60 -54.70 -61.42
CA MET A 488 62.47 -53.54 -61.20
C MET A 488 61.71 -52.22 -61.30
N ALA A 489 60.83 -52.05 -62.31
CA ALA A 489 59.97 -50.89 -62.41
C ALA A 489 59.05 -50.74 -61.17
N THR A 490 58.54 -51.86 -60.66
CA THR A 490 57.75 -51.89 -59.41
C THR A 490 58.61 -51.57 -58.18
N MET A 491 59.88 -52.00 -58.14
CA MET A 491 60.82 -51.63 -57.08
C MET A 491 61.15 -50.13 -57.09
N GLU A 492 61.35 -49.55 -58.27
CA GLU A 492 61.60 -48.11 -58.44
C GLU A 492 60.39 -47.28 -57.98
N ALA A 493 59.17 -47.66 -58.40
CA ALA A 493 57.94 -47.02 -57.93
C ALA A 493 57.77 -47.10 -56.39
N ASN A 494 58.17 -48.22 -55.79
CA ASN A 494 58.17 -48.37 -54.33
C ASN A 494 59.35 -47.65 -53.65
N GLY A 495 60.40 -47.30 -54.38
CA GLY A 495 61.58 -46.58 -53.87
C GLY A 495 61.23 -45.20 -53.34
N GLU A 496 60.26 -44.51 -53.96
CA GLU A 496 59.75 -43.23 -53.46
C GLU A 496 59.15 -43.36 -52.05
N ARG A 497 58.46 -44.48 -51.76
CA ARG A 497 57.89 -44.76 -50.44
C ARG A 497 58.98 -44.98 -49.39
N VAL A 498 60.06 -45.67 -49.76
CA VAL A 498 61.23 -45.88 -48.89
C VAL A 498 61.90 -44.54 -48.58
N GLN A 499 62.14 -43.72 -49.60
CA GLN A 499 62.73 -42.39 -49.43
C GLN A 499 61.86 -41.47 -48.57
N GLY A 500 60.54 -41.52 -48.76
CA GLY A 500 59.57 -40.78 -47.93
C GLY A 500 59.62 -41.19 -46.46
N LEU A 501 59.69 -42.49 -46.16
CA LEU A 501 59.84 -42.99 -44.79
C LEU A 501 61.16 -42.53 -44.17
N VAL A 502 62.27 -42.63 -44.90
CA VAL A 502 63.61 -42.21 -44.45
C VAL A 502 63.67 -40.72 -44.17
N ALA A 503 63.10 -39.90 -45.05
CA ALA A 503 63.01 -38.46 -44.84
C ALA A 503 62.19 -38.13 -43.59
N THR A 504 61.07 -38.82 -43.39
CA THR A 504 60.22 -38.68 -42.19
C THR A 504 60.98 -39.09 -40.92
N GLY A 505 61.69 -40.22 -40.94
CA GLY A 505 62.48 -40.69 -39.81
C GLY A 505 63.63 -39.74 -39.45
N ARG A 506 64.38 -39.25 -40.44
CA ARG A 506 65.43 -38.24 -40.21
C ARG A 506 64.89 -36.94 -39.62
N LYS A 507 63.70 -36.52 -40.05
CA LYS A 507 63.00 -35.37 -39.46
C LYS A 507 62.66 -35.61 -37.99
N LEU A 508 62.11 -36.78 -37.64
CA LEU A 508 61.78 -37.15 -36.25
C LEU A 508 63.01 -37.24 -35.33
N VAL A 509 64.16 -37.63 -35.87
CA VAL A 509 65.44 -37.62 -35.14
C VAL A 509 65.92 -36.19 -34.91
N ALA A 510 65.86 -35.34 -35.94
CA ALA A 510 66.24 -33.93 -35.84
C ALA A 510 65.36 -33.13 -34.85
N GLU A 511 64.08 -33.50 -34.73
CA GLU A 511 63.13 -32.88 -33.79
C GLU A 511 63.31 -33.35 -32.33
N GLY A 512 64.26 -34.25 -32.06
CA GLY A 512 64.61 -34.65 -30.69
C GLY A 512 63.53 -35.47 -29.99
N SER A 513 62.90 -36.41 -30.70
CA SER A 513 61.88 -37.29 -30.11
C SER A 513 62.47 -38.26 -29.07
N LEU A 514 61.66 -38.66 -28.08
CA LEU A 514 62.02 -39.68 -27.07
C LEU A 514 62.43 -41.04 -27.68
N HIS A 515 62.08 -41.25 -28.95
CA HIS A 515 62.32 -42.50 -29.68
C HIS A 515 63.35 -42.34 -30.80
N ALA A 516 64.14 -41.25 -30.80
CA ALA A 516 65.12 -40.95 -31.84
C ALA A 516 66.06 -42.12 -32.15
N ASP A 517 66.58 -42.80 -31.12
CA ASP A 517 67.46 -43.96 -31.31
C ASP A 517 66.78 -45.08 -32.08
N LYS A 518 65.52 -45.37 -31.74
CA LYS A 518 64.75 -46.43 -32.41
C LYS A 518 64.39 -46.06 -33.84
N VAL A 519 64.02 -44.79 -34.06
CA VAL A 519 63.74 -44.27 -35.41
C VAL A 519 65.01 -44.34 -36.27
N GLN A 520 66.16 -43.94 -35.74
CA GLN A 520 67.43 -43.95 -36.44
C GLN A 520 67.84 -45.39 -36.82
N GLU A 521 67.75 -46.34 -35.88
CA GLU A 521 68.01 -47.76 -36.15
C GLU A 521 67.14 -48.30 -37.30
N THR A 522 65.84 -47.97 -37.28
CA THR A 522 64.91 -48.37 -38.33
C THR A 522 65.24 -47.73 -39.68
N VAL A 523 65.57 -46.43 -39.70
CA VAL A 523 65.98 -45.72 -40.91
C VAL A 523 67.23 -46.36 -41.53
N ASP A 524 68.27 -46.58 -40.73
CA ASP A 524 69.53 -47.17 -41.18
C ASP A 524 69.34 -48.59 -41.73
N SER A 525 68.50 -49.39 -41.05
CA SER A 525 68.13 -50.74 -41.49
C SER A 525 67.40 -50.72 -42.83
N VAL A 526 66.39 -49.87 -42.98
CA VAL A 526 65.60 -49.72 -44.21
C VAL A 526 66.47 -49.22 -45.37
N GLU A 527 67.31 -48.21 -45.16
CA GLU A 527 68.21 -47.68 -46.19
C GLU A 527 69.22 -48.73 -46.66
N SER A 528 69.80 -49.48 -45.72
CA SER A 528 70.77 -50.53 -46.00
C SER A 528 70.14 -51.67 -46.80
N ARG A 529 68.96 -52.16 -46.38
CA ARG A 529 68.21 -53.21 -47.08
C ARG A 529 67.76 -52.76 -48.46
N HIS A 530 67.24 -51.55 -48.59
CA HIS A 530 66.80 -51.01 -49.88
C HIS A 530 67.95 -50.90 -50.89
N ARG A 531 69.11 -50.40 -50.46
CA ARG A 531 70.32 -50.34 -51.29
C ARG A 531 70.73 -51.74 -51.74
N ARG A 532 70.82 -52.68 -50.80
CA ARG A 532 71.17 -54.08 -51.10
C ARG A 532 70.21 -54.72 -52.10
N ASN A 533 68.90 -54.56 -51.93
CA ASN A 533 67.91 -55.11 -52.85
C ASN A 533 68.09 -54.54 -54.26
N ARG A 534 68.31 -53.22 -54.38
CA ARG A 534 68.53 -52.56 -55.66
C ARG A 534 69.80 -53.09 -56.34
N ASP A 535 70.90 -53.21 -55.61
CA ASP A 535 72.17 -53.71 -56.16
C ASP A 535 72.03 -55.19 -56.61
N THR A 536 71.44 -56.05 -55.78
CA THR A 536 71.17 -57.47 -56.12
C THR A 536 70.24 -57.59 -57.33
N ALA A 537 69.22 -56.73 -57.43
CA ALA A 537 68.30 -56.78 -58.55
C ALA A 537 68.96 -56.36 -59.87
N GLN A 538 69.88 -55.39 -59.84
CA GLN A 538 70.69 -55.01 -61.00
C GLN A 538 71.64 -56.14 -61.42
N GLU A 539 72.31 -56.79 -60.47
CA GLU A 539 73.19 -57.93 -60.73
C GLU A 539 72.42 -59.11 -61.34
N LEU A 540 71.25 -59.44 -60.77
CA LEU A 540 70.39 -60.50 -61.27
C LEU A 540 69.88 -60.21 -62.70
N LEU A 541 69.56 -58.95 -63.02
CA LEU A 541 69.19 -58.56 -64.38
C LEU A 541 70.33 -58.82 -65.36
N GLY A 542 71.57 -58.48 -64.98
CA GLY A 542 72.77 -58.78 -65.76
C GLY A 542 72.89 -60.28 -66.03
N ARG A 543 72.79 -61.10 -64.97
CA ARG A 543 72.85 -62.56 -65.09
C ARG A 543 71.72 -63.13 -65.96
N LEU A 544 70.49 -62.64 -65.84
CA LEU A 544 69.36 -63.09 -66.66
C LEU A 544 69.54 -62.73 -68.14
N ARG A 545 70.12 -61.55 -68.44
CA ARG A 545 70.46 -61.16 -69.81
C ARG A 545 71.58 -62.04 -70.38
N ASP A 546 72.63 -62.30 -69.61
CA ASP A 546 73.70 -63.22 -70.02
C ASP A 546 73.15 -64.63 -70.28
N ASN A 547 72.19 -65.10 -69.48
CA ASN A 547 71.51 -66.38 -69.69
C ASN A 547 70.61 -66.37 -70.93
N TRP A 548 69.90 -65.27 -71.20
CA TRP A 548 69.13 -65.12 -72.43
C TRP A 548 70.03 -65.17 -73.67
N GLU A 549 71.17 -64.47 -73.65
CA GLU A 549 72.17 -64.53 -74.73
C GLU A 549 72.72 -65.95 -74.90
N LEU A 550 73.01 -66.66 -73.81
CA LEU A 550 73.45 -68.05 -73.83
C LEU A 550 72.39 -68.99 -74.44
N GLN A 551 71.12 -68.88 -74.01
CA GLN A 551 70.04 -69.71 -74.55
C GLN A 551 69.75 -69.40 -76.02
N ARG A 552 69.89 -68.14 -76.43
CA ARG A 552 69.77 -67.73 -77.84
C ARG A 552 70.86 -68.37 -78.68
N PHE A 553 72.10 -68.31 -78.21
CA PHE A 553 73.23 -68.97 -78.86
C PHE A 553 73.04 -70.49 -78.97
N LEU A 554 72.53 -71.14 -77.90
CA LEU A 554 72.27 -72.59 -77.90
C LEU A 554 71.12 -72.99 -78.85
N GLN A 555 70.08 -72.17 -79.01
CA GLN A 555 68.98 -72.42 -79.95
C GLN A 555 69.42 -72.16 -81.41
N ASP A 556 70.14 -71.06 -81.67
CA ASP A 556 70.71 -70.76 -82.99
C ASP A 556 71.69 -71.87 -83.45
N GLY A 557 72.34 -72.55 -82.50
CA GLY A 557 73.19 -73.72 -82.75
C GLY A 557 72.43 -75.05 -82.99
N GLN A 558 71.13 -75.12 -82.72
CA GLN A 558 70.27 -76.30 -82.95
C GLN A 558 69.39 -76.17 -84.21
N GLU A 559 69.24 -74.96 -84.78
CA GLU A 559 68.46 -74.68 -86.00
C GLU A 559 69.28 -74.74 -87.31
N VAL A 560 70.53 -75.26 -87.27
CA VAL A 560 71.42 -75.46 -88.45
C VAL A 560 71.46 -76.91 -88.91
#